data_AF-A0A7W1QA92-F1
#
_entry.id   AF-A0A7W1QA92-F1
#
_cell.length_a   1.000
_cell.length_b   1.000
_cell.length_c   1.000
_cell.angle_alpha   90.00
_cell.angle_beta   90.00
_cell.angle_gamma   90.00
#
_symmetry.space_group_name_H-M   'P 1'
#
loop_
_entity.id
_entity.type
_entity.pdbx_description
1 polymer ?
#
loop_
_entity_poly.entity_id
_entity_poly.type
_entity_poly.pdbx_seq_one_letter_code
_entity_poly.pdbx_strand_id
1 'polypeptide(L)'
;MAHPVVHFEVSGKDLDKLQTFYTELFGWNTQKVPGDMPYAMVEKEDGGIGGGIGQAPDGNGHVTFYVDTDDPQATLDKAEQLGRQDDPAGDGAAADHHRDVRRRRGPRRRARERDVS
;
A
#
# COMPACT_ATOMS: atom_id res chain seq x y z
N MET A 1 9.28 3.05 25.72
CA MET A 1 10.21 3.90 24.96
C MET A 1 9.52 4.32 23.67
N ALA A 2 10.08 5.25 22.88
CA ALA A 2 9.55 5.52 21.55
C ALA A 2 9.96 4.40 20.59
N HIS A 3 9.04 3.97 19.74
CA HIS A 3 9.23 2.91 18.76
C HIS A 3 9.63 3.52 17.40
N PRO A 4 10.79 3.17 16.82
CA PRO A 4 11.27 3.80 15.59
C PRO A 4 10.56 3.25 14.36
N VAL A 5 10.42 4.08 13.32
CA VAL A 5 10.17 3.58 11.97
C VAL A 5 11.46 2.92 11.48
N VAL A 6 11.35 1.70 10.97
CA VAL A 6 12.51 0.88 10.54
C VAL A 6 12.51 0.51 9.07
N HIS A 7 11.36 0.63 8.39
CA HIS A 7 11.25 0.34 6.97
C HIS A 7 10.14 1.18 6.33
N PHE A 8 10.27 1.46 5.04
CA PHE A 8 9.22 2.06 4.23
C PHE A 8 8.99 1.25 2.96
N GLU A 9 7.78 1.32 2.42
CA GLU A 9 7.45 0.78 1.10
C GLU A 9 6.72 1.83 0.29
N VAL A 10 7.13 1.99 -0.97
CA VAL A 10 6.38 2.74 -1.97
C VAL A 10 5.80 1.76 -2.98
N SER A 11 4.48 1.68 -3.03
CA SER A 11 3.77 0.77 -3.92
C SER A 11 3.00 1.55 -4.98
N GLY A 12 2.99 1.05 -6.22
CA GLY A 12 2.20 1.65 -7.29
C GLY A 12 2.07 0.78 -8.54
N LYS A 13 1.70 1.37 -9.68
CA LYS A 13 1.27 0.59 -10.86
C LYS A 13 2.39 -0.11 -11.62
N ASP A 14 3.58 0.47 -11.62
CA ASP A 14 4.66 0.11 -12.54
C ASP A 14 5.97 0.21 -11.77
N LEU A 15 6.54 -0.94 -11.42
CA LEU A 15 7.77 -1.05 -10.64
C LEU A 15 8.93 -0.30 -11.32
N ASP A 16 9.09 -0.47 -12.62
CA ASP A 16 10.25 0.04 -13.35
C ASP A 16 10.22 1.57 -13.42
N LYS A 17 9.03 2.15 -13.62
CA LYS A 17 8.84 3.60 -13.57
C LYS A 17 9.08 4.17 -12.18
N LEU A 18 8.59 3.51 -11.14
CA LEU A 18 8.80 3.96 -9.76
C LEU A 18 10.29 3.89 -9.38
N GLN A 19 10.95 2.78 -9.69
CA GLN A 19 12.36 2.58 -9.42
C GLN A 19 13.20 3.66 -10.12
N THR A 20 12.99 3.87 -11.42
CA THR A 20 13.69 4.90 -12.20
C THR A 20 13.46 6.28 -11.59
N PHE A 21 12.20 6.62 -11.31
CA PHE A 21 11.84 7.93 -10.76
C PHE A 21 12.54 8.21 -9.43
N TYR A 22 12.51 7.28 -8.47
CA TYR A 22 13.10 7.52 -7.15
C TYR A 22 14.63 7.45 -7.14
N THR A 23 15.23 6.60 -7.98
CA THR A 23 16.69 6.60 -8.17
C THR A 23 17.16 7.90 -8.83
N GLU A 24 16.46 8.43 -9.84
CA GLU A 24 16.84 9.70 -10.47
C GLU A 24 16.59 10.91 -9.55
N LEU A 25 15.46 10.91 -8.82
CA LEU A 25 15.07 12.04 -7.98
C LEU A 25 15.92 12.18 -6.72
N PHE A 26 16.21 11.06 -6.04
CA PHE A 26 16.88 11.06 -4.75
C PHE A 26 18.25 10.40 -4.75
N GLY A 27 18.67 9.77 -5.85
CA GLY A 27 19.93 9.04 -5.91
C GLY A 27 19.89 7.69 -5.20
N TRP A 28 18.72 7.17 -4.82
CA TRP A 28 18.61 5.93 -4.06
C TRP A 28 19.18 4.74 -4.81
N ASN A 29 20.02 3.97 -4.11
CA ASN A 29 20.47 2.67 -4.59
C ASN A 29 19.35 1.62 -4.42
N THR A 30 18.96 0.99 -5.52
CA THR A 30 17.87 0.02 -5.54
C THR A 30 18.25 -1.26 -6.26
N GLN A 31 17.84 -2.40 -5.70
CA GLN A 31 18.08 -3.72 -6.26
C GLN A 31 16.78 -4.49 -6.43
N LYS A 32 16.46 -4.88 -7.67
CA LYS A 32 15.34 -5.78 -7.93
C LYS A 32 15.57 -7.13 -7.26
N VAL A 33 14.56 -7.61 -6.54
CA VAL A 33 14.60 -8.92 -5.90
C VAL A 33 14.19 -9.98 -6.92
N PRO A 34 14.99 -11.03 -7.15
CA PRO A 34 14.58 -12.12 -8.03
C PRO A 34 13.36 -12.87 -7.47
N GLY A 35 12.39 -13.19 -8.34
CA GLY A 35 11.21 -13.96 -7.97
C GLY A 35 9.97 -13.51 -8.74
N ASP A 36 8.82 -14.06 -8.34
CA ASP A 36 7.53 -13.76 -8.97
C ASP A 36 6.91 -12.44 -8.48
N MET A 37 7.42 -11.87 -7.38
CA MET A 37 6.94 -10.61 -6.84
C MET A 37 7.68 -9.43 -7.49
N PRO A 38 6.97 -8.51 -8.17
CA PRO A 38 7.56 -7.30 -8.75
C PRO A 38 7.95 -6.32 -7.64
N TYR A 39 9.19 -6.44 -7.17
CA TYR A 39 9.70 -5.70 -6.02
C TYR A 39 11.20 -5.36 -6.15
N ALA A 40 11.58 -4.19 -5.64
CA ALA A 40 12.95 -3.74 -5.51
C ALA A 40 13.24 -3.27 -4.07
N MET A 41 14.35 -3.73 -3.51
CA MET A 41 14.86 -3.24 -2.23
C MET A 41 15.53 -1.88 -2.43
N VAL A 42 15.31 -0.96 -1.50
CA VAL A 42 16.06 0.29 -1.37
C VAL A 42 17.10 0.08 -0.28
N GLU A 43 18.37 0.27 -0.60
CA GLU A 43 19.45 0.13 0.37
C GLU A 43 19.37 1.22 1.44
N LYS A 44 19.73 0.85 2.67
CA LYS A 44 19.83 1.81 3.77
C LYS A 44 21.13 2.60 3.61
N GLU A 45 21.01 3.91 3.48
CA GLU A 45 22.14 4.85 3.54
C GLU A 45 22.38 5.38 4.95
N ASP A 46 23.53 6.01 5.17
CA ASP A 46 23.98 6.46 6.50
C ASP A 46 22.95 7.39 7.17
N GLY A 47 22.48 6.99 8.35
CA GLY A 47 21.48 7.71 9.13
C GLY A 47 20.03 7.57 8.64
N GLY A 48 19.79 6.92 7.50
CA GLY A 48 18.46 6.65 6.95
C GLY A 48 17.86 5.32 7.38
N ILE A 49 16.69 4.99 6.83
CA ILE A 49 16.06 3.68 6.90
C ILE A 49 16.07 3.05 5.50
N GLY A 50 16.17 1.71 5.44
CA GLY A 50 16.00 0.99 4.18
C GLY A 50 14.51 0.89 3.80
N GLY A 51 14.25 0.44 2.58
CA GLY A 51 12.87 0.39 2.10
C GLY A 51 12.64 -0.57 0.94
N GLY A 52 11.47 -0.39 0.34
CA GLY A 52 10.96 -1.18 -0.76
C GLY A 52 10.24 -0.32 -1.79
N ILE A 53 10.34 -0.73 -3.05
CA ILE A 53 9.50 -0.24 -4.13
C ILE A 53 8.81 -1.46 -4.74
N GLY A 54 7.48 -1.45 -4.76
CA GLY A 54 6.68 -2.60 -5.18
C GLY A 54 5.58 -2.23 -6.18
N GLN A 55 5.09 -3.24 -6.89
CA GLN A 55 3.84 -3.10 -7.62
C GLN A 55 2.64 -3.38 -6.72
N ALA A 56 1.73 -2.41 -6.59
CA ALA A 56 0.46 -2.59 -5.90
C ALA A 56 -0.44 -3.57 -6.71
N PRO A 57 -1.01 -4.62 -6.09
CA PRO A 57 -1.85 -5.60 -6.79
C PRO A 57 -3.10 -5.01 -7.44
N ASP A 58 -3.67 -3.95 -6.85
CA ASP A 58 -4.84 -3.23 -7.35
C ASP A 58 -4.46 -2.01 -8.23
N GLY A 59 -3.17 -1.72 -8.34
CA GLY A 59 -2.63 -0.56 -9.03
C GLY A 59 -2.84 0.78 -8.31
N ASN A 60 -3.34 0.79 -7.07
CA ASN A 60 -3.47 2.04 -6.32
C ASN A 60 -2.17 2.36 -5.58
N GLY A 61 -1.64 3.56 -5.83
CA GLY A 61 -0.41 4.01 -5.21
C GLY A 61 -0.59 4.29 -3.72
N HIS A 62 0.33 3.79 -2.89
CA HIS A 62 0.34 4.03 -1.45
C HIS A 62 1.75 3.93 -0.88
N VAL A 63 1.92 4.47 0.32
CA VAL A 63 3.16 4.35 1.10
C VAL A 63 2.81 3.65 2.40
N THR A 64 3.60 2.63 2.74
CA THR A 64 3.52 1.92 4.01
C THR A 64 4.80 2.21 4.79
N PHE A 65 4.71 2.40 6.09
CA PHE A 65 5.87 2.44 6.98
C PHE A 65 5.71 1.38 8.05
N TYR A 66 6.84 0.84 8.49
CA TYR A 66 6.89 -0.21 9.50
C TYR A 66 7.57 0.33 10.75
N VAL A 67 6.92 0.12 11.89
CA VAL A 67 7.38 0.57 13.20
C VAL A 67 7.83 -0.65 13.99
N ASP A 68 9.04 -0.57 14.55
CA ASP A 68 9.59 -1.64 15.39
C ASP A 68 8.93 -1.65 16.78
N THR A 69 8.65 -2.83 17.32
CA THR A 69 8.03 -2.96 18.63
C THR A 69 8.48 -4.22 19.35
N ASP A 70 8.60 -4.10 20.67
CA ASP A 70 9.03 -5.19 21.55
C ASP A 70 8.01 -6.34 21.57
N ASP A 71 6.72 -6.01 21.42
CA ASP A 71 5.60 -6.96 21.39
C ASP A 71 4.54 -6.51 20.36
N PRO A 72 4.50 -7.15 19.18
CA PRO A 72 3.53 -6.84 18.14
C PRO A 72 2.08 -7.00 18.59
N GLN A 73 1.75 -8.02 19.39
CA GLN A 73 0.37 -8.27 19.80
C GLN A 73 -0.08 -7.21 20.80
N ALA A 74 0.73 -6.91 21.82
CA ALA A 74 0.42 -5.84 22.77
C ALA A 74 0.27 -4.46 22.09
N THR A 75 1.02 -4.24 21.00
CA THR A 75 0.91 -3.01 20.20
C THR A 75 -0.40 -2.95 19.43
N LEU A 76 -0.83 -4.06 18.83
CA LEU A 76 -2.13 -4.14 18.14
C LEU A 76 -3.29 -3.96 19.11
N ASP A 77 -3.26 -4.62 20.28
CA ASP A 77 -4.28 -4.48 21.31
C ASP A 77 -4.43 -3.01 21.76
N LYS A 78 -3.31 -2.31 21.89
CA LYS A 78 -3.29 -0.87 22.20
C LYS A 78 -3.86 -0.03 21.06
N ALA A 79 -3.52 -0.33 19.82
CA ALA A 79 -4.06 0.37 18.65
C ALA A 79 -5.59 0.24 18.57
N GLU A 80 -6.13 -0.95 18.81
CA GLU A 80 -7.59 -1.18 18.85
C GLU A 80 -8.28 -0.42 19.99
N GLN A 81 -7.64 -0.34 21.16
CA GLN A 81 -8.15 0.44 22.29
C GLN A 81 -8.24 1.93 21.94
N LEU A 82 -7.21 2.49 21.30
CA LEU A 82 -7.20 3.89 20.88
C LEU A 82 -8.20 4.16 19.74
N GLY A 83 -8.26 3.29 18.72
CA GLY A 83 -9.20 3.43 17.62
C GLY A 83 -10.67 3.40 18.07
N ARG A 84 -11.02 2.62 19.09
CA ARG A 84 -12.35 2.63 19.72
C ARG A 84 -12.61 3.88 20.56
N GLN A 85 -11.57 4.53 21.10
CA GLN A 85 -11.74 5.81 21.80
C GLN A 85 -12.02 6.94 20.81
N ASP A 86 -11.38 6.91 19.63
CA ASP A 86 -11.56 7.91 18.58
C ASP A 86 -12.83 7.68 17.73
N ASP A 87 -13.32 6.44 17.65
CA ASP A 87 -14.59 6.08 17.01
C ASP A 87 -15.33 4.96 17.78
N PRO A 88 -16.09 5.30 18.84
CA PRO A 88 -16.81 4.33 19.67
C PRO A 88 -17.97 3.61 18.95
N ALA A 89 -18.27 4.01 17.71
CA ALA A 89 -19.27 3.37 16.84
C ALA A 89 -18.65 2.62 15.64
N GLY A 90 -17.32 2.53 15.56
CA GLY A 90 -16.59 2.31 14.31
C GLY A 90 -16.87 1.01 13.56
N ASP A 91 -17.47 1.18 12.38
CA ASP A 91 -17.46 0.24 11.26
C ASP A 91 -16.03 0.12 10.69
N GLY A 92 -15.08 -0.46 11.44
CA GLY A 92 -13.87 -1.14 10.94
C GLY A 92 -12.96 -0.47 9.89
N ALA A 93 -13.05 0.84 9.65
CA ALA A 93 -12.48 1.50 8.46
C ALA A 93 -10.94 1.46 8.37
N ALA A 94 -10.24 1.21 9.48
CA ALA A 94 -8.77 1.05 9.46
C ALA A 94 -8.31 -0.28 8.82
N ALA A 95 -9.19 -1.27 8.66
CA ALA A 95 -8.85 -2.60 8.12
C ALA A 95 -9.33 -2.85 6.68
N ASP A 96 -10.10 -1.93 6.08
CA ASP A 96 -10.93 -2.26 4.90
C ASP A 96 -10.34 -1.87 3.53
N HIS A 97 -9.06 -1.48 3.47
CA HIS A 97 -8.42 -1.14 2.18
C HIS A 97 -8.26 -2.33 1.21
N HIS A 98 -8.64 -3.55 1.60
CA HIS A 98 -8.52 -4.75 0.76
C HIS A 98 -9.85 -5.38 0.32
N ARG A 99 -11.00 -4.75 0.59
CA ARG A 99 -12.32 -5.35 0.27
C ARG A 99 -13.29 -4.40 -0.42
N ASP A 100 -12.93 -3.80 -1.56
CA ASP A 100 -14.00 -3.37 -2.48
C ASP A 100 -13.68 -3.41 -3.98
N VAL A 101 -13.75 -4.62 -4.56
CA VAL A 101 -13.75 -4.82 -6.03
C VAL A 101 -15.05 -5.50 -6.50
N ARG A 102 -16.03 -5.77 -5.62
CA ARG A 102 -17.17 -6.64 -5.97
C ARG A 102 -18.57 -6.02 -5.91
N ARG A 103 -18.72 -4.69 -5.91
CA ARG A 103 -20.07 -4.10 -5.92
C ARG A 103 -20.33 -2.92 -6.85
N ARG A 104 -19.78 -2.86 -8.07
CA ARG A 104 -20.37 -2.01 -9.14
C ARG A 104 -20.28 -2.63 -10.54
N ARG A 105 -21.13 -3.63 -10.82
CA ARG A 105 -21.61 -3.91 -12.19
C ARG A 105 -23.14 -3.81 -12.22
N GLY A 106 -23.63 -2.61 -12.49
CA GLY A 106 -25.03 -2.38 -12.88
C GLY A 106 -25.30 -2.85 -14.32
N PRO A 107 -26.56 -3.13 -14.68
CA PRO A 107 -26.90 -3.90 -15.88
C PRO A 107 -26.71 -3.12 -17.17
N ARG A 108 -26.10 -3.80 -18.16
CA ARG A 108 -25.96 -3.38 -19.56
C ARG A 108 -27.35 -3.14 -20.18
N ARG A 109 -27.64 -1.93 -20.65
CA ARG A 109 -28.82 -1.68 -21.50
C ARG A 109 -28.54 -2.18 -22.92
N ARG A 110 -29.39 -3.09 -23.39
CA ARG A 110 -29.43 -3.64 -24.75
C ARG A 110 -29.91 -2.58 -25.76
N ALA A 111 -29.42 -2.74 -26.98
CA ALA A 111 -29.84 -2.05 -28.19
C ALA A 111 -31.35 -2.07 -28.40
N ARG A 112 -31.86 -1.03 -29.05
CA ARG A 112 -33.08 -1.08 -29.86
C ARG A 112 -32.77 -0.47 -31.22
N GLU A 113 -32.70 -1.34 -32.22
CA GLU A 113 -33.11 -1.03 -33.58
C GLU A 113 -34.51 -0.42 -33.56
N ARG A 114 -34.70 0.63 -34.36
CA ARG A 114 -36.00 0.93 -34.97
C ARG A 114 -35.76 1.20 -36.44
N ASP A 115 -36.48 0.41 -37.21
CA ASP A 115 -36.58 0.39 -38.66
C ASP A 115 -37.69 1.36 -39.11
N VAL A 116 -37.59 1.79 -40.37
CA VAL A 116 -38.63 2.38 -41.26
C VAL A 116 -39.35 3.68 -40.87
N SER A 117 -39.07 4.76 -41.61
CA SER A 117 -39.90 5.26 -42.73
C SER A 117 -39.14 6.29 -43.56
#